data_AF-B5VJ87-F1
#
_entry.id   AF-B5VJ87-F1
#
_cell.length_a   1.000
_cell.length_b   1.000
_cell.length_c   1.000
_cell.angle_alpha   90.00
_cell.angle_beta   90.00
_cell.angle_gamma   90.00
#
_symmetry.space_group_name_H-M   'P 1'
#
loop_
_entity.id
_entity.type
_entity.pdbx_description
1 polymer ?
#
loop_
_entity_poly.entity_id
_entity_poly.type
_entity_poly.pdbx_seq_one_letter_code
_entity_poly.pdbx_strand_id
1 'polypeptide(L)'
;ALEVSANLPNYGRVTGLWPGMWTMGNLGRPGYLASTQGVWPYSYEACDAGITPNQSSPDGISYLPGQKLSVCTCDNEDHPNQGVGRGAPEIDILEGEADTILGVGVASQSLQIAPFDIWYMPDYDFIEVYNFTTTTMNTYAGGPFQQAVSAISTLNVTWYEFGEEAGYFQKYAIEYLNDDDNGYIRWFVGENPTFTLYATSLHPSGNIDWRRISKEPMSAILNLGISNNWAYIDWQYIFFPVTMSIDYVRLYQPKGSTSITCDPEDYPTYDYIQSHLNAYYNANLTDWEQAGYTFPKNILTGGCSSSKFSLS
;
A
#
# COMPACT_ATOMS: atom_id res chain seq x y z
N ALA A 1 15.11 -4.29 1.71
CA ALA A 1 14.49 -5.03 0.59
C ALA A 1 13.72 -6.22 1.13
N LEU A 2 12.56 -6.52 0.56
CA LEU A 2 11.74 -7.70 0.84
C LEU A 2 11.58 -8.50 -0.46
N GLU A 3 11.91 -9.78 -0.41
CA GLU A 3 11.97 -10.67 -1.55
C GLU A 3 11.13 -11.92 -1.28
N VAL A 4 10.32 -12.33 -2.26
CA VAL A 4 9.49 -13.53 -2.20
C VAL A 4 9.71 -14.37 -3.44
N SER A 5 9.95 -15.67 -3.26
CA SER A 5 10.00 -16.65 -4.34
C SER A 5 8.69 -17.41 -4.38
N ALA A 6 7.95 -17.29 -5.48
CA ALA A 6 6.61 -17.82 -5.61
C ALA A 6 6.36 -18.50 -6.96
N ASN A 7 5.54 -19.54 -6.95
CA ASN A 7 4.88 -20.12 -8.10
C ASN A 7 3.40 -19.72 -8.04
N LEU A 8 2.93 -19.03 -9.08
CA LEU A 8 1.60 -18.40 -9.11
C LEU A 8 0.51 -19.43 -9.42
N PRO A 9 -0.72 -19.25 -8.94
CA PRO A 9 -1.77 -20.27 -9.04
C PRO A 9 -2.31 -20.40 -10.47
N ASN A 10 -2.86 -21.58 -10.77
CA ASN A 10 -3.56 -21.88 -12.02
C ASN A 10 -2.72 -21.61 -13.29
N TYR A 11 -3.35 -21.32 -14.44
CA TYR A 11 -2.68 -20.78 -15.63
C TYR A 11 -2.68 -19.25 -15.59
N GLY A 12 -1.55 -18.61 -15.92
CA GLY A 12 -1.43 -17.14 -15.86
C GLY A 12 -2.36 -16.35 -16.78
N ARG A 13 -2.97 -17.01 -17.78
CA ARG A 13 -3.93 -16.37 -18.69
C ARG A 13 -5.37 -16.35 -18.18
N VAL A 14 -5.66 -17.04 -17.08
CA VAL A 14 -7.03 -17.20 -16.58
C VAL A 14 -7.32 -16.10 -15.56
N THR A 15 -8.37 -15.32 -15.81
CA THR A 15 -8.78 -14.22 -14.93
C THR A 15 -9.53 -14.72 -13.70
N GLY A 16 -9.47 -13.95 -12.61
CA GLY A 16 -10.33 -14.11 -11.44
C GLY A 16 -9.59 -14.41 -10.14
N LEU A 17 -8.44 -15.08 -10.20
CA LEU A 17 -7.56 -15.26 -9.05
C LEU A 17 -6.69 -14.01 -8.85
N TRP A 18 -6.49 -13.62 -7.59
CA TRP A 18 -5.64 -12.50 -7.20
C TRP A 18 -4.57 -13.01 -6.21
N PRO A 19 -3.43 -13.53 -6.71
CA PRO A 19 -2.27 -13.81 -5.87
C PRO A 19 -1.62 -12.48 -5.48
N GLY A 20 -1.66 -12.18 -4.18
CA GLY A 20 -1.13 -10.94 -3.61
C GLY A 20 0.12 -11.22 -2.78
N MET A 21 1.17 -10.41 -3.02
CA MET A 21 2.35 -10.30 -2.17
C MET A 21 2.61 -8.82 -1.95
N TRP A 22 2.47 -8.36 -0.72
CA TRP A 22 2.43 -6.93 -0.43
C TRP A 22 2.79 -6.65 1.02
N THR A 23 2.98 -5.37 1.31
CA THR A 23 3.25 -4.88 2.66
C THR A 23 2.26 -3.80 3.02
N MET A 24 1.91 -3.71 4.30
CA MET A 24 1.02 -2.69 4.83
C MET A 24 1.52 -2.20 6.18
N GLY A 25 1.49 -0.88 6.41
CA GLY A 25 1.77 -0.31 7.75
C GLY A 25 0.86 -0.94 8.81
N ASN A 26 1.46 -1.39 9.91
CA ASN A 26 0.80 -2.27 10.88
C ASN A 26 -0.24 -1.58 11.79
N LEU A 27 -0.39 -0.26 11.70
CA LEU A 27 -1.49 0.47 12.34
C LEU A 27 -2.85 0.13 11.72
N GLY A 28 -2.88 -0.42 10.51
CA GLY A 28 -4.06 -1.04 9.94
C GLY A 28 -3.91 -2.56 9.88
N ARG A 29 -5.03 -3.28 9.91
CA ARG A 29 -5.06 -4.74 9.71
C ARG A 29 -5.84 -5.10 8.45
N PRO A 30 -5.20 -5.80 7.48
CA PRO A 30 -5.88 -6.26 6.27
C PRO A 30 -7.17 -7.04 6.57
N GLY A 31 -8.27 -6.65 5.93
CA GLY A 31 -9.60 -7.27 6.12
C GLY A 31 -10.38 -6.78 7.34
N TYR A 32 -9.88 -5.79 8.10
CA TYR A 32 -10.55 -5.20 9.27
C TYR A 32 -10.76 -3.70 9.05
N LEU A 33 -11.86 -3.35 8.38
CA LEU A 33 -12.14 -2.01 7.87
C LEU A 33 -12.15 -0.92 8.97
N ALA A 34 -12.65 -1.21 10.17
CA ALA A 34 -12.58 -0.28 11.28
C ALA A 34 -11.14 0.14 11.62
N SER A 35 -10.18 -0.80 11.59
CA SER A 35 -8.76 -0.50 11.87
C SER A 35 -8.11 0.35 10.77
N THR A 36 -8.55 0.19 9.53
CA THR A 36 -7.96 0.86 8.37
C THR A 36 -8.58 2.22 8.07
N GLN A 37 -9.77 2.52 8.63
CA GLN A 37 -10.45 3.79 8.40
C GLN A 37 -9.59 5.00 8.81
N GLY A 38 -9.30 5.87 7.84
CA GLY A 38 -8.47 7.06 8.03
C GLY A 38 -6.99 6.77 8.33
N VAL A 39 -6.55 5.52 8.17
CA VAL A 39 -5.16 5.10 8.41
C VAL A 39 -4.56 4.58 7.11
N TRP A 40 -5.26 3.69 6.41
CA TRP A 40 -4.91 3.27 5.05
C TRP A 40 -5.49 4.24 4.03
N PRO A 41 -4.77 4.58 2.94
CA PRO A 41 -3.35 4.30 2.65
C PRO A 41 -2.45 5.51 2.98
N TYR A 42 -2.69 6.21 4.09
CA TYR A 42 -2.00 7.46 4.38
C TYR A 42 -0.50 7.26 4.59
N SER A 43 0.30 8.12 3.94
CA SER A 43 1.74 8.29 4.18
C SER A 43 2.07 9.79 4.17
N TYR A 44 1.63 10.48 5.22
CA TYR A 44 1.54 11.95 5.20
C TYR A 44 1.83 12.57 6.55
N GLU A 45 2.68 13.61 6.53
CA GLU A 45 3.25 14.25 7.71
C GLU A 45 3.00 15.77 7.74
N ALA A 46 2.15 16.30 6.85
CA ALA A 46 1.75 17.70 6.84
C ALA A 46 0.36 17.92 7.47
N CYS A 47 0.11 19.16 7.90
CA CYS A 47 -1.17 19.59 8.46
C CYS A 47 -1.84 20.61 7.54
N ASP A 48 -2.46 20.11 6.47
CA ASP A 48 -3.17 20.92 5.47
C ASP A 48 -4.45 20.22 5.00
N ALA A 49 -4.93 20.54 3.80
CA ALA A 49 -6.14 19.92 3.27
C ALA A 49 -6.04 18.39 3.13
N GLY A 50 -4.83 17.83 3.00
CA GLY A 50 -4.62 16.39 2.82
C GLY A 50 -5.16 15.53 3.97
N ILE A 51 -5.22 16.08 5.19
CA ILE A 51 -5.68 15.33 6.38
C ILE A 51 -7.17 15.46 6.65
N THR A 52 -7.90 16.27 5.87
CA THR A 52 -9.33 16.53 6.09
C THR A 52 -10.19 15.55 5.27
N PRO A 53 -11.49 15.40 5.59
CA PRO A 53 -12.39 14.61 4.78
C PRO A 53 -12.37 15.03 3.31
N ASN A 54 -12.28 14.04 2.41
CA ASN A 54 -12.19 14.20 0.95
C ASN A 54 -11.03 15.11 0.49
N GLN A 55 -9.99 15.28 1.31
CA GLN A 55 -8.92 16.26 1.08
C GLN A 55 -9.43 17.70 0.87
N SER A 56 -10.52 18.06 1.55
CA SER A 56 -11.27 19.31 1.36
C SER A 56 -11.70 19.57 -0.09
N SER A 57 -11.82 18.53 -0.91
CA SER A 57 -12.26 18.64 -2.30
C SER A 57 -13.71 18.18 -2.50
N PRO A 58 -14.55 18.96 -3.22
CA PRO A 58 -15.92 18.57 -3.55
C PRO A 58 -16.05 17.79 -4.88
N ASP A 59 -14.95 17.59 -5.61
CA ASP A 59 -14.95 16.98 -6.96
C ASP A 59 -15.08 15.45 -6.97
N GLY A 60 -15.02 14.82 -5.80
CA GLY A 60 -15.09 13.38 -5.63
C GLY A 60 -13.78 12.64 -5.87
N ILE A 61 -12.63 13.35 -5.88
CA ILE A 61 -11.30 12.74 -5.98
C ILE A 61 -11.01 11.79 -4.82
N SER A 62 -11.51 12.11 -3.62
CA SER A 62 -11.28 11.31 -2.42
C SER A 62 -12.56 11.18 -1.63
N TYR A 63 -12.85 9.97 -1.18
CA TYR A 63 -13.88 9.63 -0.20
C TYR A 63 -13.28 9.17 1.13
N LEU A 64 -11.99 9.45 1.34
CA LEU A 64 -11.35 9.17 2.63
C LEU A 64 -11.90 10.12 3.71
N PRO A 65 -12.08 9.64 4.95
CA PRO A 65 -12.64 10.43 6.05
C PRO A 65 -11.66 11.48 6.62
N GLY A 66 -10.49 11.67 5.99
CA GLY A 66 -9.35 12.37 6.56
C GLY A 66 -8.37 11.41 7.26
N GLN A 67 -7.17 11.91 7.53
CA GLN A 67 -6.13 11.15 8.23
C GLN A 67 -6.48 11.11 9.72
N LYS A 68 -6.77 9.93 10.24
CA LYS A 68 -7.10 9.68 11.64
C LYS A 68 -5.93 10.07 12.55
N LEU A 69 -4.73 9.65 12.19
CA LEU A 69 -3.53 9.86 12.99
C LEU A 69 -2.65 10.94 12.35
N SER A 70 -3.20 12.15 12.26
CA SER A 70 -2.51 13.29 11.63
C SER A 70 -1.41 13.87 12.53
N VAL A 71 -0.40 14.51 11.92
CA VAL A 71 0.69 15.18 12.64
C VAL A 71 0.21 16.22 13.65
N CYS A 72 -0.94 16.84 13.39
CA CYS A 72 -1.53 17.93 14.17
C CYS A 72 -2.82 17.52 14.90
N THR A 73 -2.92 16.25 15.32
CA THR A 73 -3.94 15.78 16.25
C THR A 73 -3.94 16.65 17.52
N CYS A 74 -5.15 16.98 18.02
CA CYS A 74 -5.31 17.89 19.16
C CYS A 74 -4.72 17.31 20.46
N ASP A 75 -4.43 18.19 21.42
CA ASP A 75 -4.11 17.77 22.78
C ASP A 75 -5.24 16.92 23.39
N ASN A 76 -4.86 15.83 24.06
CA ASN A 76 -5.76 14.85 24.71
C ASN A 76 -6.62 13.99 23.75
N GLU A 77 -6.41 14.08 22.43
CA GLU A 77 -7.00 13.14 21.48
C GLU A 77 -6.11 11.91 21.29
N ASP A 78 -6.73 10.80 20.86
CA ASP A 78 -6.08 9.51 20.68
C ASP A 78 -5.05 9.53 19.52
N HIS A 79 -3.81 9.14 19.82
CA HIS A 79 -2.71 9.09 18.86
C HIS A 79 -1.51 8.31 19.44
N PRO A 80 -0.81 7.44 18.69
CA PRO A 80 0.32 6.66 19.21
C PRO A 80 1.52 7.52 19.64
N ASN A 81 1.83 8.58 18.89
CA ASN A 81 2.93 9.51 19.16
C ASN A 81 2.65 10.90 18.53
N GLN A 82 1.91 11.77 19.23
CA GLN A 82 1.50 13.07 18.69
C GLN A 82 2.71 13.91 18.21
N GLY A 83 2.54 14.61 17.07
CA GLY A 83 3.60 15.37 16.40
C GLY A 83 4.27 14.63 15.23
N VAL A 84 3.83 13.40 14.93
CA VAL A 84 4.23 12.62 13.75
C VAL A 84 2.96 12.19 13.02
N GLY A 85 2.91 12.38 11.69
CA GLY A 85 1.81 11.86 10.89
C GLY A 85 1.94 10.36 10.70
N ARG A 86 0.88 9.60 11.01
CA ARG A 86 0.89 8.14 11.02
C ARG A 86 -0.16 7.57 10.08
N GLY A 87 0.07 6.35 9.62
CA GLY A 87 -0.79 5.70 8.65
C GLY A 87 -0.53 4.22 8.46
N ALA A 88 -1.15 3.66 7.43
CA ALA A 88 -0.96 2.28 7.01
C ALA A 88 -0.82 2.25 5.48
N PRO A 89 0.26 2.80 4.93
CA PRO A 89 0.49 2.76 3.49
C PRO A 89 0.78 1.34 3.03
N GLU A 90 0.58 1.10 1.75
CA GLU A 90 0.68 -0.22 1.13
C GLU A 90 1.64 -0.20 -0.05
N ILE A 91 2.53 -1.20 -0.10
CA ILE A 91 3.48 -1.41 -1.19
C ILE A 91 3.29 -2.84 -1.70
N ASP A 92 2.90 -2.95 -2.96
CA ASP A 92 2.60 -4.20 -3.62
C ASP A 92 3.84 -4.72 -4.34
N ILE A 93 4.38 -5.85 -3.86
CA ILE A 93 5.45 -6.58 -4.54
C ILE A 93 4.90 -7.26 -5.79
N LEU A 94 3.68 -7.79 -5.68
CA LEU A 94 2.90 -8.41 -6.75
C LEU A 94 1.41 -8.37 -6.39
N GLU A 95 0.62 -7.76 -7.24
CA GLU A 95 -0.77 -8.12 -7.47
C GLU A 95 -0.85 -8.84 -8.82
N GLY A 96 -1.05 -10.15 -8.81
CA GLY A 96 -1.08 -10.92 -10.04
C GLY A 96 -2.42 -10.79 -10.75
N GLU A 97 -2.37 -10.48 -12.03
CA GLU A 97 -3.54 -10.35 -12.90
C GLU A 97 -3.31 -11.09 -14.22
N ALA A 98 -4.33 -11.12 -15.08
CA ALA A 98 -4.23 -11.65 -16.42
C ALA A 98 -4.59 -10.57 -17.44
N ASP A 99 -3.68 -10.34 -18.39
CA ASP A 99 -3.94 -9.48 -19.54
C ASP A 99 -4.88 -10.19 -20.51
N THR A 100 -6.06 -9.61 -20.73
CA THR A 100 -7.13 -10.22 -21.54
C THR A 100 -6.92 -10.08 -23.04
N ILE A 101 -5.95 -9.29 -23.48
CA ILE A 101 -5.60 -9.10 -24.90
C ILE A 101 -4.44 -10.02 -25.27
N LEU A 102 -3.35 -9.96 -24.52
CA LEU A 102 -2.15 -10.79 -24.71
C LEU A 102 -2.39 -12.24 -24.26
N GLY A 103 -3.34 -12.47 -23.34
CA GLY A 103 -3.65 -13.80 -22.83
C GLY A 103 -2.51 -14.39 -22.01
N VAL A 104 -1.88 -13.55 -21.18
CA VAL A 104 -0.76 -13.91 -20.30
C VAL A 104 -0.94 -13.24 -18.95
N GLY A 105 -0.21 -13.73 -17.95
CA GLY A 105 -0.22 -13.11 -16.65
C GLY A 105 0.62 -11.84 -16.59
N VAL A 106 0.24 -10.92 -15.71
CA VAL A 106 0.97 -9.69 -15.43
C VAL A 106 1.16 -9.50 -13.93
N ALA A 107 2.25 -8.86 -13.56
CA ALA A 107 2.49 -8.36 -12.22
C ALA A 107 2.13 -6.88 -12.17
N SER A 108 1.06 -6.50 -11.48
CA SER A 108 0.88 -5.14 -11.02
C SER A 108 1.75 -4.93 -9.77
N GLN A 109 2.58 -3.89 -9.82
CA GLN A 109 3.54 -3.54 -8.78
C GLN A 109 3.31 -2.08 -8.43
N SER A 110 2.99 -1.78 -7.17
CA SER A 110 2.43 -0.48 -6.82
C SER A 110 2.82 0.06 -5.46
N LEU A 111 2.66 1.38 -5.32
CA LEU A 111 2.51 2.08 -4.05
C LEU A 111 1.08 2.62 -3.98
N GLN A 112 0.32 2.20 -2.96
CA GLN A 112 -0.97 2.80 -2.60
C GLN A 112 -0.72 3.95 -1.63
N ILE A 113 -1.26 5.13 -1.94
CA ILE A 113 -0.97 6.35 -1.18
C ILE A 113 -2.19 7.25 -1.01
N ALA A 114 -2.23 7.91 0.14
CA ALA A 114 -3.06 9.06 0.42
C ALA A 114 -2.22 10.11 1.15
N PRO A 115 -2.52 11.41 0.99
CA PRO A 115 -3.52 12.02 0.11
C PRO A 115 -3.22 11.86 -1.41
N PHE A 116 -4.18 12.19 -2.27
CA PHE A 116 -4.09 12.00 -3.72
C PHE A 116 -3.64 13.25 -4.47
N ASP A 117 -2.81 13.07 -5.48
CA ASP A 117 -2.52 14.07 -6.51
C ASP A 117 -3.79 14.51 -7.23
N ILE A 118 -3.78 15.75 -7.73
CA ILE A 118 -4.76 16.17 -8.73
C ILE A 118 -4.68 15.17 -9.92
N TRP A 119 -5.84 14.61 -10.30
CA TRP A 119 -5.97 13.58 -11.34
C TRP A 119 -5.25 12.25 -11.06
N TYR A 120 -4.84 11.98 -9.81
CA TYR A 120 -4.05 10.80 -9.46
C TYR A 120 -2.70 10.72 -10.20
N MET A 121 -2.16 11.86 -10.64
CA MET A 121 -0.94 11.93 -11.44
C MET A 121 0.27 12.29 -10.57
N PRO A 122 1.16 11.33 -10.24
CA PRO A 122 2.46 11.66 -9.67
C PRO A 122 3.33 12.35 -10.73
N ASP A 123 4.46 12.90 -10.29
CA ASP A 123 5.45 13.43 -11.24
C ASP A 123 6.24 12.28 -11.89
N TYR A 124 5.84 11.95 -13.11
CA TYR A 124 6.45 10.91 -13.92
C TYR A 124 7.87 11.23 -14.38
N ASP A 125 8.35 12.49 -14.28
CA ASP A 125 9.74 12.83 -14.56
C ASP A 125 10.70 12.19 -13.53
N PHE A 126 10.17 11.80 -12.37
CA PHE A 126 10.89 11.12 -11.29
C PHE A 126 10.48 9.63 -11.15
N ILE A 127 10.05 9.03 -12.25
CA ILE A 127 9.78 7.59 -12.34
C ILE A 127 10.63 7.00 -13.47
N GLU A 128 11.35 5.91 -13.16
CA GLU A 128 12.22 5.23 -14.11
C GLU A 128 11.67 3.84 -14.43
N VAL A 129 11.34 3.58 -15.68
CA VAL A 129 11.01 2.22 -16.18
C VAL A 129 12.24 1.65 -16.89
N TYR A 130 12.72 0.49 -16.45
CA TYR A 130 13.99 -0.07 -16.92
C TYR A 130 13.87 -0.84 -18.24
N ASN A 131 12.70 -1.42 -18.52
CA ASN A 131 12.46 -2.14 -19.76
C ASN A 131 11.02 -1.94 -20.28
N PHE A 132 10.88 -1.01 -21.22
CA PHE A 132 9.60 -0.71 -21.88
C PHE A 132 9.06 -1.84 -22.77
N THR A 133 9.81 -2.91 -23.05
CA THR A 133 9.29 -4.06 -23.81
C THR A 133 8.48 -5.03 -22.94
N THR A 134 8.66 -4.98 -21.63
CA THR A 134 7.99 -5.89 -20.67
C THR A 134 7.20 -5.16 -19.60
N THR A 135 7.53 -3.89 -19.34
CA THR A 135 6.94 -3.10 -18.27
C THR A 135 6.37 -1.80 -18.82
N THR A 136 5.17 -1.43 -18.40
CA THR A 136 4.55 -0.13 -18.71
C THR A 136 3.90 0.42 -17.45
N MET A 137 3.79 1.75 -17.35
CA MET A 137 2.96 2.35 -16.31
C MET A 137 1.52 1.90 -16.48
N ASN A 138 0.86 1.59 -15.35
CA ASN A 138 -0.51 1.13 -15.35
C ASN A 138 -1.43 2.31 -15.72
N THR A 139 -2.50 2.02 -16.46
CA THR A 139 -3.56 3.00 -16.73
C THR A 139 -4.52 3.17 -15.55
N TYR A 140 -4.57 2.20 -14.64
CA TYR A 140 -5.27 2.33 -13.38
C TYR A 140 -4.44 3.16 -12.39
N ALA A 141 -4.99 4.28 -11.94
CA ALA A 141 -4.32 5.22 -11.03
C ALA A 141 -4.92 5.24 -9.61
N GLY A 142 -5.79 4.28 -9.29
CA GLY A 142 -6.49 4.19 -8.01
C GLY A 142 -8.01 4.40 -8.13
N GLY A 143 -8.62 4.72 -7.00
CA GLY A 143 -10.05 4.90 -6.85
C GLY A 143 -10.39 5.88 -5.71
N PRO A 144 -11.65 5.95 -5.28
CA PRO A 144 -12.08 6.94 -4.29
C PRO A 144 -11.41 6.79 -2.92
N PHE A 145 -10.79 5.65 -2.63
CA PHE A 145 -10.15 5.37 -1.33
C PHE A 145 -8.63 5.22 -1.41
N GLN A 146 -8.02 5.28 -2.60
CA GLN A 146 -6.58 5.19 -2.77
C GLN A 146 -6.12 5.82 -4.08
N GLN A 147 -4.95 6.46 -4.08
CA GLN A 147 -4.17 6.63 -5.31
C GLN A 147 -3.20 5.45 -5.43
N ALA A 148 -3.07 4.90 -6.64
CA ALA A 148 -2.10 3.86 -6.95
C ALA A 148 -1.06 4.40 -7.94
N VAL A 149 0.20 4.47 -7.52
CA VAL A 149 1.33 4.68 -8.46
C VAL A 149 1.90 3.32 -8.81
N SER A 150 1.63 2.86 -10.04
CA SER A 150 1.88 1.47 -10.39
C SER A 150 2.40 1.27 -11.81
N ALA A 151 3.15 0.19 -11.98
CA ALA A 151 3.52 -0.35 -13.28
C ALA A 151 3.11 -1.82 -13.37
N ILE A 152 2.80 -2.25 -14.58
CA ILE A 152 2.48 -3.64 -14.90
C ILE A 152 3.63 -4.26 -15.68
N SER A 153 4.01 -5.49 -15.33
CA SER A 153 5.06 -6.25 -16.03
C SER A 153 4.53 -7.60 -16.53
N THR A 154 4.73 -7.91 -17.80
CA THR A 154 4.35 -9.21 -18.38
C THR A 154 5.15 -10.35 -17.76
N LEU A 155 4.46 -11.43 -17.37
CA LEU A 155 5.05 -12.60 -16.70
C LEU A 155 5.19 -13.79 -17.65
N ASN A 156 6.18 -14.64 -17.35
CA ASN A 156 6.38 -15.89 -18.09
C ASN A 156 5.33 -16.93 -17.66
N VAL A 157 4.75 -17.62 -18.64
CA VAL A 157 3.74 -18.66 -18.42
C VAL A 157 4.24 -19.86 -17.61
N THR A 158 5.56 -20.07 -17.56
CA THR A 158 6.19 -21.17 -16.80
C THR A 158 6.25 -20.93 -15.29
N TRP A 159 5.97 -19.70 -14.83
CA TRP A 159 5.99 -19.31 -13.41
C TRP A 159 4.67 -19.59 -12.67
N TYR A 160 3.78 -20.32 -13.32
CA TYR A 160 2.44 -20.65 -12.85
C TYR A 160 2.33 -22.13 -12.47
N GLU A 161 1.25 -22.49 -11.78
CA GLU A 161 0.97 -23.85 -11.30
C GLU A 161 0.73 -24.81 -12.48
N PHE A 162 0.04 -24.33 -13.51
CA PHE A 162 -0.31 -25.12 -14.69
C PHE A 162 0.18 -24.48 -15.99
N GLY A 163 0.56 -25.33 -16.95
CA GLY A 163 1.08 -24.94 -18.26
C GLY A 163 2.10 -25.94 -18.79
N GLU A 164 2.46 -25.79 -20.06
CA GLU A 164 3.62 -26.50 -20.62
C GLU A 164 4.89 -25.94 -19.98
N GLU A 165 5.75 -26.83 -19.45
CA GLU A 165 6.95 -26.45 -18.69
C GLU A 165 6.67 -25.52 -17.49
N ALA A 166 5.48 -25.60 -16.89
CA ALA A 166 5.11 -24.81 -15.72
C ALA A 166 5.68 -25.39 -14.41
N GLY A 167 5.44 -24.69 -13.31
CA GLY A 167 5.87 -25.08 -11.96
C GLY A 167 7.16 -24.42 -11.48
N TYR A 168 7.72 -23.49 -12.25
CA TYR A 168 8.89 -22.73 -11.80
C TYR A 168 8.52 -21.70 -10.75
N PHE A 169 9.39 -21.54 -9.78
CA PHE A 169 9.34 -20.44 -8.83
C PHE A 169 10.06 -19.23 -9.44
N GLN A 170 9.45 -18.07 -9.27
CA GLN A 170 10.01 -16.80 -9.70
C GLN A 170 10.15 -15.86 -8.51
N LYS A 171 11.24 -15.10 -8.51
CA LYS A 171 11.50 -14.04 -7.53
C LYS A 171 10.72 -12.78 -7.88
N TYR A 172 10.07 -12.21 -6.88
CA TYR A 172 9.46 -10.87 -6.89
C TYR A 172 9.96 -10.11 -5.66
N ALA A 173 10.29 -8.83 -5.81
CA ALA A 173 10.84 -8.07 -4.68
C ALA A 173 10.54 -6.58 -4.75
N ILE A 174 10.67 -5.96 -3.58
CA ILE A 174 10.81 -4.52 -3.41
C ILE A 174 12.11 -4.20 -2.68
N GLU A 175 12.74 -3.10 -3.07
CA GLU A 175 13.79 -2.41 -2.33
C GLU A 175 13.32 -0.97 -2.12
N TYR A 176 13.36 -0.48 -0.89
CA TYR A 176 13.05 0.92 -0.66
C TYR A 176 13.95 1.55 0.39
N LEU A 177 14.15 2.85 0.23
CA LEU A 177 14.80 3.77 1.14
C LEU A 177 13.79 4.88 1.44
N ASN A 178 13.47 5.10 2.71
CA ASN A 178 12.48 6.06 3.17
C ASN A 178 13.09 7.40 3.61
N ASP A 179 14.15 7.81 2.92
CA ASP A 179 14.80 9.11 3.11
C ASP A 179 13.98 10.20 2.39
N ASP A 180 13.88 11.38 3.01
CA ASP A 180 13.02 12.45 2.50
C ASP A 180 13.58 13.12 1.23
N ASP A 181 14.89 13.06 1.02
CA ASP A 181 15.60 13.70 -0.10
C ASP A 181 15.97 12.70 -1.21
N ASN A 182 16.56 11.56 -0.83
CA ASN A 182 17.08 10.54 -1.76
C ASN A 182 16.30 9.22 -1.69
N GLY A 183 15.11 9.23 -1.08
CA GLY A 183 14.27 8.04 -0.97
C GLY A 183 13.81 7.52 -2.32
N TYR A 184 13.57 6.21 -2.37
CA TYR A 184 13.02 5.54 -3.55
C TYR A 184 12.33 4.25 -3.15
N ILE A 185 11.46 3.76 -4.04
CA ILE A 185 10.94 2.40 -4.04
C ILE A 185 11.26 1.80 -5.40
N ARG A 186 11.85 0.61 -5.44
CA ARG A 186 12.22 -0.12 -6.64
C ARG A 186 11.64 -1.51 -6.59
N TRP A 187 11.02 -1.91 -7.68
CA TRP A 187 10.41 -3.22 -7.84
C TRP A 187 11.23 -4.12 -8.75
N PHE A 188 11.11 -5.43 -8.54
CA PHE A 188 11.86 -6.43 -9.29
C PHE A 188 10.98 -7.62 -9.67
N VAL A 189 11.26 -8.16 -10.86
CA VAL A 189 10.85 -9.50 -11.28
C VAL A 189 12.13 -10.22 -11.71
N GLY A 190 12.53 -11.22 -10.92
CA GLY A 190 13.85 -11.83 -11.04
C GLY A 190 14.95 -10.87 -10.59
N GLU A 191 16.12 -10.95 -11.19
CA GLU A 191 17.25 -10.07 -10.85
C GLU A 191 17.12 -8.66 -11.43
N ASN A 192 16.17 -8.44 -12.34
CA ASN A 192 16.06 -7.18 -13.07
C ASN A 192 15.04 -6.25 -12.40
N PRO A 193 15.38 -4.97 -12.21
CA PRO A 193 14.40 -3.98 -11.79
C PRO A 193 13.35 -3.77 -12.89
N THR A 194 12.10 -3.59 -12.49
CA THR A 194 10.98 -3.29 -13.41
C THR A 194 10.81 -1.78 -13.54
N PHE A 195 10.58 -1.10 -12.41
CA PHE A 195 10.55 0.35 -12.32
C PHE A 195 11.04 0.86 -10.95
N THR A 196 11.34 2.15 -10.87
CA THR A 196 11.68 2.87 -9.65
C THR A 196 10.85 4.14 -9.55
N LEU A 197 10.28 4.35 -8.38
CA LEU A 197 9.65 5.59 -7.95
C LEU A 197 10.62 6.31 -7.02
N TYR A 198 11.04 7.52 -7.36
CA TYR A 198 11.85 8.36 -6.46
C TYR A 198 10.95 9.21 -5.57
N ALA A 199 11.35 9.52 -4.34
CA ALA A 199 10.56 10.31 -3.39
C ALA A 199 10.08 11.66 -3.98
N THR A 200 10.88 12.24 -4.88
CA THR A 200 10.54 13.46 -5.62
C THR A 200 9.28 13.33 -6.48
N SER A 201 8.90 12.13 -6.93
CA SER A 201 7.66 11.93 -7.69
C SER A 201 6.39 12.22 -6.88
N LEU A 202 6.52 12.25 -5.55
CA LEU A 202 5.46 12.47 -4.57
C LEU A 202 5.49 13.88 -3.97
N HIS A 203 6.09 14.83 -4.69
CA HIS A 203 6.15 16.24 -4.30
C HIS A 203 4.76 16.86 -4.11
N PRO A 204 4.66 18.06 -3.49
CA PRO A 204 3.39 18.74 -3.27
C PRO A 204 2.58 18.91 -4.56
N SER A 205 1.27 18.71 -4.48
CA SER A 205 0.36 18.74 -5.61
C SER A 205 -0.95 19.43 -5.21
N GLY A 206 -1.26 20.57 -5.82
CA GLY A 206 -2.44 21.34 -5.43
C GLY A 206 -2.38 21.86 -3.99
N ASN A 207 -3.26 21.36 -3.14
CA ASN A 207 -3.42 21.76 -1.74
C ASN A 207 -2.86 20.74 -0.73
N ILE A 208 -2.09 19.77 -1.22
CA ILE A 208 -1.39 18.79 -0.40
C ILE A 208 0.13 18.93 -0.57
N ASP A 209 0.84 18.74 0.54
CA ASP A 209 2.29 18.73 0.68
C ASP A 209 2.90 17.38 0.23
N TRP A 210 4.19 17.19 0.52
CA TRP A 210 4.95 15.97 0.28
C TRP A 210 4.27 14.73 0.88
N ARG A 211 4.12 13.68 0.07
CA ARG A 211 3.75 12.35 0.57
C ARG A 211 5.01 11.52 0.67
N ARG A 212 5.46 11.30 1.91
CA ARG A 212 6.76 10.67 2.17
C ARG A 212 6.68 9.17 1.91
N ILE A 213 7.80 8.57 1.50
CA ILE A 213 7.92 7.11 1.51
C ILE A 213 7.87 6.66 2.97
N SER A 214 7.03 5.66 3.24
CA SER A 214 6.66 5.29 4.60
C SER A 214 7.84 4.95 5.52
N LYS A 215 7.75 5.47 6.75
CA LYS A 215 8.60 5.09 7.89
C LYS A 215 7.88 4.13 8.85
N GLU A 216 6.64 3.77 8.55
CA GLU A 216 5.86 2.83 9.35
C GLU A 216 6.50 1.42 9.37
N PRO A 217 6.49 0.72 10.51
CA PRO A 217 6.73 -0.72 10.52
C PRO A 217 5.61 -1.43 9.74
N MET A 218 5.99 -2.23 8.74
CA MET A 218 5.04 -2.90 7.85
C MET A 218 4.94 -4.40 8.11
N SER A 219 3.71 -4.92 8.05
CA SER A 219 3.46 -6.36 7.96
C SER A 219 3.70 -6.83 6.53
N ALA A 220 4.21 -8.06 6.35
CA ALA A 220 4.22 -8.73 5.06
C ALA A 220 2.96 -9.59 4.93
N ILE A 221 2.26 -9.47 3.80
CA ILE A 221 1.03 -10.18 3.49
C ILE A 221 1.24 -11.02 2.23
N LEU A 222 0.88 -12.29 2.33
CA LEU A 222 0.89 -13.25 1.23
C LEU A 222 -0.47 -13.93 1.20
N ASN A 223 -1.24 -13.74 0.15
CA ASN A 223 -2.59 -14.29 0.06
C ASN A 223 -2.95 -14.70 -1.36
N LEU A 224 -3.96 -15.56 -1.46
CA LEU A 224 -4.64 -15.86 -2.71
C LEU A 224 -6.12 -15.50 -2.54
N GLY A 225 -6.54 -14.45 -3.24
CA GLY A 225 -7.91 -13.94 -3.23
C GLY A 225 -8.69 -14.32 -4.50
N ILE A 226 -10.02 -14.17 -4.41
CA ILE A 226 -10.95 -14.24 -5.54
C ILE A 226 -12.10 -13.27 -5.27
N SER A 227 -12.32 -12.29 -6.16
CA SER A 227 -13.41 -11.32 -6.01
C SER A 227 -13.76 -10.63 -7.33
N ASN A 228 -15.05 -10.43 -7.56
CA ASN A 228 -15.55 -9.64 -8.70
C ASN A 228 -15.25 -8.13 -8.57
N ASN A 229 -14.76 -7.68 -7.40
CA ASN A 229 -14.31 -6.30 -7.24
C ASN A 229 -12.94 -6.04 -7.87
N TRP A 230 -12.15 -7.09 -8.14
CA TRP A 230 -10.79 -6.96 -8.70
C TRP A 230 -10.73 -7.40 -10.15
N ALA A 231 -11.35 -8.54 -10.49
CA ALA A 231 -11.35 -9.07 -11.84
C ALA A 231 -12.62 -9.86 -12.16
N TYR A 232 -12.92 -10.02 -13.46
CA TYR A 232 -13.91 -11.00 -13.90
C TYR A 232 -13.44 -12.41 -13.54
N ILE A 233 -14.31 -13.17 -12.85
CA ILE A 233 -13.99 -14.53 -12.43
C ILE A 233 -14.38 -15.53 -13.52
N ASP A 234 -13.38 -16.17 -14.13
CA ASP A 234 -13.60 -17.23 -15.10
C ASP A 234 -13.74 -18.60 -14.40
N TRP A 235 -14.94 -18.86 -13.87
CA TRP A 235 -15.25 -20.10 -13.15
C TRP A 235 -15.04 -21.38 -13.98
N GLN A 236 -15.04 -21.31 -15.31
CA GLN A 236 -14.90 -22.50 -16.16
C GLN A 236 -13.43 -22.90 -16.34
N TYR A 237 -12.51 -21.93 -16.23
CA TYR A 237 -11.08 -22.14 -16.47
C TYR A 237 -10.22 -22.04 -15.20
N ILE A 238 -10.84 -21.82 -14.03
CA ILE A 238 -10.19 -22.02 -12.74
C ILE A 238 -10.33 -23.47 -12.30
N PHE A 239 -9.22 -24.22 -12.34
CA PHE A 239 -9.19 -25.65 -12.03
C PHE A 239 -8.94 -25.90 -10.54
N PHE A 240 -10.00 -25.87 -9.74
CA PHE A 240 -9.88 -26.13 -8.30
C PHE A 240 -9.50 -27.60 -7.97
N PRO A 241 -8.68 -27.85 -6.93
CA PRO A 241 -8.00 -26.85 -6.10
C PRO A 241 -6.84 -26.18 -6.85
N VAL A 242 -6.66 -24.88 -6.62
CA VAL A 242 -5.52 -24.07 -7.13
C VAL A 242 -4.65 -23.62 -5.97
N THR A 243 -3.35 -23.48 -6.21
CA THR A 243 -2.35 -23.22 -5.16
C THR A 243 -1.38 -22.13 -5.59
N MET A 244 -1.27 -21.07 -4.78
CA MET A 244 -0.12 -20.19 -4.80
C MET A 244 0.95 -20.78 -3.87
N SER A 245 2.11 -21.16 -4.41
CA SER A 245 3.18 -21.78 -3.62
C SER A 245 4.27 -20.77 -3.32
N ILE A 246 4.73 -20.71 -2.07
CA ILE A 246 5.84 -19.86 -1.63
C ILE A 246 7.02 -20.76 -1.26
N ASP A 247 8.16 -20.55 -1.89
CA ASP A 247 9.40 -21.26 -1.57
C ASP A 247 10.12 -20.56 -0.40
N TYR A 248 10.27 -19.24 -0.48
CA TYR A 248 10.85 -18.46 0.60
C TYR A 248 10.36 -17.01 0.65
N VAL A 249 10.57 -16.40 1.82
CA VAL A 249 10.49 -14.96 2.05
C VAL A 249 11.81 -14.51 2.69
N ARG A 250 12.43 -13.44 2.18
CA ARG A 250 13.69 -12.90 2.69
C ARG A 250 13.60 -11.40 2.90
N LEU A 251 14.00 -10.96 4.09
CA LEU A 251 14.13 -9.55 4.46
C LEU A 251 15.62 -9.20 4.53
N TYR A 252 16.03 -8.21 3.75
CA TYR A 252 17.38 -7.68 3.73
C TYR A 252 17.40 -6.27 4.31
N GLN A 253 18.32 -6.04 5.23
CA GLN A 253 18.52 -4.76 5.92
C GLN A 253 19.97 -4.30 5.76
N PRO A 254 20.23 -2.99 5.68
CA PRO A 254 21.59 -2.46 5.64
C PRO A 254 22.43 -2.95 6.82
N LYS A 255 23.72 -3.19 6.56
CA LYS A 255 24.66 -3.65 7.58
C LYS A 255 24.75 -2.60 8.70
N GLY A 256 24.45 -3.01 9.93
CA GLY A 256 24.48 -2.14 11.11
C GLY A 256 23.15 -1.47 11.45
N SER A 257 22.12 -1.62 10.61
CA SER A 257 20.78 -1.03 10.81
C SER A 257 19.71 -2.13 10.92
N THR A 258 19.99 -3.19 11.69
CA THR A 258 19.08 -4.32 11.84
C THR A 258 18.01 -4.04 12.89
N SER A 259 16.74 -4.07 12.48
CA SER A 259 15.57 -4.01 13.34
C SER A 259 14.48 -4.96 12.84
N ILE A 260 13.83 -5.67 13.76
CA ILE A 260 12.68 -6.55 13.45
C ILE A 260 11.49 -6.27 14.36
N THR A 261 11.47 -5.11 15.04
CA THR A 261 10.35 -4.70 15.89
C THR A 261 9.19 -4.21 15.04
N CYS A 262 7.97 -4.49 15.48
CA CYS A 262 6.75 -3.86 14.99
C CYS A 262 6.40 -2.58 15.76
N ASP A 263 7.17 -2.24 16.80
CA ASP A 263 6.97 -1.12 17.70
C ASP A 263 8.28 -0.31 17.85
N PRO A 264 8.74 0.41 16.82
CA PRO A 264 9.87 1.34 16.95
C PRO A 264 9.57 2.49 17.91
N GLU A 265 10.59 3.04 18.57
CA GLU A 265 10.44 4.15 19.54
C GLU A 265 9.87 5.42 18.89
N ASP A 266 10.25 5.69 17.65
CA ASP A 266 9.79 6.83 16.84
C ASP A 266 8.49 6.55 16.08
N TYR A 267 8.08 5.29 15.93
CA TYR A 267 6.83 4.86 15.30
C TYR A 267 6.10 3.79 16.15
N PRO A 268 5.71 4.08 17.41
CA PRO A 268 5.08 3.11 18.28
C PRO A 268 3.70 2.71 17.76
N THR A 269 3.33 1.44 17.96
CA THR A 269 2.09 0.82 17.48
C THR A 269 1.48 -0.12 18.52
N TYR A 270 2.28 -0.71 19.41
CA TYR A 270 1.83 -1.78 20.30
C TYR A 270 0.71 -1.33 21.23
N ASP A 271 0.95 -0.30 22.03
CA ASP A 271 -0.03 0.20 23.00
C ASP A 271 -1.29 0.72 22.31
N TYR A 272 -1.14 1.36 21.14
CA TYR A 272 -2.26 1.83 20.33
C TYR A 272 -3.14 0.67 19.87
N ILE A 273 -2.56 -0.41 19.36
CA ILE A 273 -3.34 -1.58 18.93
C ILE A 273 -3.98 -2.28 20.14
N GLN A 274 -3.27 -2.39 21.27
CA GLN A 274 -3.80 -3.03 22.49
C GLN A 274 -4.97 -2.26 23.11
N SER A 275 -4.99 -0.94 23.04
CA SER A 275 -6.15 -0.15 23.50
C SER A 275 -7.35 -0.21 22.54
N HIS A 276 -7.14 -0.67 21.31
CA HIS A 276 -8.13 -0.65 20.22
C HIS A 276 -8.57 -2.02 19.69
N LEU A 277 -8.36 -3.11 20.45
CA LEU A 277 -8.56 -4.50 19.98
C LEU A 277 -9.89 -4.78 19.27
N ASN A 278 -10.98 -4.11 19.64
CA ASN A 278 -12.27 -4.32 18.96
C ASN A 278 -12.21 -3.99 17.46
N ALA A 279 -11.51 -2.92 17.07
CA ALA A 279 -11.33 -2.55 15.67
C ALA A 279 -10.44 -3.54 14.90
N TYR A 280 -9.47 -4.16 15.60
CA TYR A 280 -8.50 -5.07 14.99
C TYR A 280 -8.95 -6.53 14.97
N TYR A 281 -9.92 -6.94 15.79
CA TYR A 281 -10.33 -8.35 15.90
C TYR A 281 -11.79 -8.62 15.52
N ASN A 282 -12.55 -7.59 15.10
CA ASN A 282 -13.91 -7.76 14.61
C ASN A 282 -14.05 -7.28 13.16
N ALA A 283 -14.04 -8.22 12.21
CA ALA A 283 -14.13 -7.92 10.77
C ALA A 283 -15.51 -7.44 10.33
N ASN A 284 -16.55 -7.51 11.17
CA ASN A 284 -17.88 -7.01 10.85
C ASN A 284 -18.02 -5.49 11.04
N LEU A 285 -17.03 -4.84 11.66
CA LEU A 285 -17.03 -3.40 11.92
C LEU A 285 -16.36 -2.69 10.75
N THR A 286 -17.07 -1.71 10.20
CA THR A 286 -16.65 -1.01 8.97
C THR A 286 -16.06 0.38 9.23
N ASP A 287 -16.25 0.92 10.43
CA ASP A 287 -15.74 2.22 10.84
C ASP A 287 -15.34 2.24 12.33
N TRP A 288 -14.59 3.26 12.71
CA TRP A 288 -13.99 3.43 14.03
C TRP A 288 -15.03 3.63 15.13
N GLU A 289 -16.12 4.31 14.82
CA GLU A 289 -17.22 4.55 15.75
C GLU A 289 -17.99 3.25 16.06
N GLN A 290 -18.22 2.40 15.06
CA GLN A 290 -18.76 1.05 15.26
C GLN A 290 -17.87 0.18 16.16
N ALA A 291 -16.56 0.45 16.20
CA ALA A 291 -15.63 -0.18 17.14
C ALA A 291 -15.68 0.40 18.57
N GLY A 292 -16.50 1.42 18.81
CA GLY A 292 -16.69 2.05 20.11
C GLY A 292 -15.65 3.14 20.42
N TYR A 293 -14.98 3.66 19.41
CA TYR A 293 -13.92 4.66 19.54
C TYR A 293 -14.29 5.97 18.84
N THR A 294 -13.82 7.09 19.38
CA THR A 294 -14.04 8.41 18.79
C THR A 294 -12.97 8.69 17.75
N PHE A 295 -13.36 9.23 16.59
CA PHE A 295 -12.39 9.67 15.60
C PHE A 295 -11.64 10.92 16.14
N PRO A 296 -10.32 10.86 16.32
CA PRO A 296 -9.54 11.95 16.90
C PRO A 296 -9.64 13.23 16.06
N LYS A 297 -9.70 14.37 16.75
CA LYS A 297 -9.73 15.69 16.12
C LYS A 297 -8.33 16.17 15.77
N ASN A 298 -8.25 17.02 14.76
CA ASN A 298 -7.06 17.80 14.41
C ASN A 298 -7.33 19.31 14.50
N ILE A 299 -6.27 20.12 14.50
CA ILE A 299 -6.38 21.57 14.66
C ILE A 299 -7.16 22.28 13.53
N LEU A 300 -7.24 21.69 12.33
CA LEU A 300 -7.88 22.33 11.17
C LEU A 300 -9.41 22.28 11.26
N THR A 301 -9.95 21.15 11.73
CA THR A 301 -11.41 20.93 11.77
C THR A 301 -11.97 20.87 13.20
N GLY A 302 -11.11 20.69 14.20
CA GLY A 302 -11.51 20.44 15.59
C GLY A 302 -11.69 21.67 16.47
N GLY A 303 -11.22 22.85 16.06
CA GLY A 303 -11.29 24.07 16.87
C GLY A 303 -10.48 23.97 18.18
N CYS A 304 -9.32 23.31 18.11
CA CYS A 304 -8.47 22.94 19.25
C CYS A 304 -7.01 23.43 19.04
N SER A 305 -6.13 23.14 20.00
CA SER A 305 -4.68 23.28 19.87
C SER A 305 -3.98 21.91 19.91
N SER A 306 -2.75 21.87 19.39
CA SER A 306 -1.80 20.78 19.60
C SER A 306 -0.52 21.34 20.21
N SER A 307 -0.08 20.80 21.34
CA SER A 307 1.19 21.17 21.99
C SER A 307 2.41 20.57 21.30
N LYS A 308 2.19 19.61 20.39
CA LYS A 308 3.22 18.90 19.63
C LYS A 308 3.39 19.41 18.21
N PHE A 309 2.54 20.33 17.76
CA PHE A 309 2.57 20.87 16.42
C PHE A 309 2.11 22.33 16.38
N SER A 310 2.76 23.15 15.55
CA SER A 310 2.31 24.52 15.26
C SER A 310 2.34 24.75 13.75
N LEU A 311 1.28 25.36 13.21
CA LEU A 311 1.29 25.85 11.83
C LEU A 311 2.40 26.89 11.68
N SER A 312 3.27 26.69 10.69
CA SER A 312 4.33 27.61 10.29
C SER A 312 3.77 28.85 9.58
#